data_AF-A0A932Q535-F1
#
_entry.id   AF-A0A932Q535-F1
#
_cell.length_a   1.000
_cell.length_b   1.000
_cell.length_c   1.000
_cell.angle_alpha   90.00
_cell.angle_beta   90.00
_cell.angle_gamma   90.00
#
_symmetry.space_group_name_H-M   'P 1'
#
loop_
_entity.id
_entity.type
_entity.pdbx_description
1 polymer ?
#
loop_
_entity_poly.entity_id
_entity_poly.type
_entity_poly.pdbx_seq_one_letter_code
_entity_poly.pdbx_strand_id
1 'polypeptide(L)'
;MFKPITVSCDFGGRKLTIETGRLAKQADGSVLVTYGETIVLVTAVTRNELKEGIDFFPLTIEYQEKFYAAGRIPGGFFKREGRP
;
A
#
# COMPACT_ATOMS: atom_id res chain seq x y z
N MET A 1 14.97 -18.87 1.63
CA MET A 1 13.80 -18.14 2.17
C MET A 1 14.17 -16.65 2.17
N PHE A 2 13.49 -15.81 1.38
CA PHE A 2 13.84 -14.38 1.28
C PHE A 2 13.59 -13.68 2.61
N LYS A 3 14.61 -12.99 3.13
CA LYS A 3 14.53 -12.23 4.39
C LYS A 3 14.05 -10.80 4.09
N PRO A 4 13.00 -10.31 4.77
CA PRO A 4 12.56 -8.94 4.57
C PRO A 4 13.60 -7.94 5.09
N ILE A 5 13.65 -6.77 4.45
CA ILE A 5 14.49 -5.65 4.86
C ILE A 5 13.60 -4.66 5.59
N THR A 6 14.02 -4.25 6.78
CA THR A 6 13.24 -3.35 7.65
C THR A 6 14.14 -2.20 8.10
N VAL A 7 13.63 -0.97 7.95
CA VAL A 7 14.25 0.25 8.47
C VAL A 7 13.26 0.93 9.39
N SER A 8 13.74 1.40 10.54
CA SER A 8 12.92 2.13 11.51
C SER A 8 13.61 3.42 11.95
N CYS A 9 12.81 4.45 12.21
CA CYS A 9 13.26 5.68 12.85
C CYS A 9 12.17 6.23 13.78
N ASP A 10 12.57 7.10 14.71
CA ASP A 10 11.62 7.90 15.47
C ASP A 10 11.27 9.15 14.67
N PHE A 11 9.97 9.35 14.43
CA PHE A 11 9.44 10.47 13.69
C PHE A 11 8.21 11.00 14.40
N GLY A 12 8.14 12.31 14.67
CA GLY A 12 6.96 12.91 15.32
C GLY A 12 6.58 12.28 16.67
N GLY A 13 7.55 11.78 17.43
CA GLY A 13 7.33 11.14 18.74
C GLY A 13 6.76 9.72 18.68
N ARG A 14 6.71 9.09 17.50
CA ARG A 14 6.29 7.71 17.30
C ARG A 14 7.29 6.97 16.41
N LYS A 15 7.32 5.65 16.51
CA LYS A 15 8.16 4.81 15.67
C LYS A 15 7.56 4.70 14.27
N LEU A 16 8.29 5.14 13.26
CA LEU A 16 8.04 4.87 11.85
C LEU A 16 8.88 3.66 11.42
N THR A 17 8.25 2.67 10.80
CA THR A 17 8.90 1.46 10.28
C THR A 17 8.48 1.22 8.85
N ILE A 18 9.44 0.95 7.98
CA ILE A 18 9.23 0.63 6.57
C ILE A 18 9.87 -0.73 6.31
N GLU A 19 9.07 -1.68 5.83
CA GLU A 19 9.50 -3.05 5.52
C GLU A 19 9.24 -3.38 4.05
N THR A 20 10.19 -4.02 3.38
CA THR A 20 10.03 -4.54 2.03
C THR A 20 10.47 -6.01 1.92
N GLY A 21 9.99 -6.71 0.88
CA GLY A 21 10.37 -8.09 0.58
C GLY A 21 9.59 -9.16 1.35
N ARG A 22 8.60 -8.80 2.18
CA ARG A 22 7.69 -9.76 2.82
C ARG A 22 6.43 -10.03 1.99
N LEU A 23 5.73 -8.99 1.58
CA LEU A 23 4.41 -9.04 0.91
C LEU A 23 4.50 -8.55 -0.54
N ALA A 24 3.47 -8.84 -1.35
CA ALA A 24 3.29 -8.29 -2.71
C ALA A 24 4.54 -8.32 -3.61
N LYS A 25 5.31 -9.42 -3.55
CA LYS A 25 6.62 -9.56 -4.23
C LYS A 25 6.58 -9.50 -5.75
N GLN A 26 5.39 -9.63 -6.35
CA GLN A 26 5.20 -9.54 -7.79
C GLN A 26 5.03 -8.09 -8.27
N ALA A 27 4.77 -7.14 -7.37
CA ALA A 27 4.81 -5.74 -7.72
C ALA A 27 6.27 -5.29 -7.91
N ASP A 28 6.50 -4.31 -8.79
CA ASP A 28 7.83 -3.74 -9.02
C ASP A 28 8.41 -3.12 -7.74
N GLY A 29 7.53 -2.51 -6.93
CA GLY A 29 7.85 -2.04 -5.60
C GLY A 29 6.72 -2.33 -4.62
N SER A 30 7.05 -2.80 -3.42
CA SER A 30 6.10 -2.93 -2.33
C SER A 30 6.74 -2.66 -0.97
N VAL A 31 6.04 -1.89 -0.14
CA VAL A 31 6.45 -1.58 1.24
C VAL A 31 5.26 -1.69 2.19
N LEU A 32 5.50 -2.29 3.34
CA LEU A 32 4.62 -2.21 4.49
C LEU A 32 5.13 -1.09 5.39
N VAL A 33 4.31 -0.06 5.56
CA VAL A 33 4.63 1.08 6.40
C VAL A 33 3.81 1.00 7.68
N THR A 34 4.49 1.06 8.81
CA THR A 34 3.88 1.09 10.14
C THR A 34 4.28 2.38 10.84
N TYR A 35 3.30 3.13 11.34
CA TYR A 35 3.54 4.32 12.15
C TYR A 35 2.74 4.25 13.44
N GLY A 36 3.43 4.03 14.56
CA GLY A 36 2.78 3.62 15.80
C GLY A 36 2.04 2.30 15.61
N GLU A 37 0.72 2.32 15.69
CA GLU A 37 -0.16 1.14 15.56
C GLU A 37 -0.86 1.05 14.19
N THR A 38 -0.76 2.09 13.35
CA THR A 38 -1.38 2.11 12.03
C THR A 38 -0.46 1.49 11.00
N ILE A 39 -1.01 0.63 10.14
CA ILE A 39 -0.27 -0.11 9.11
C ILE A 39 -0.91 0.14 7.75
N VAL A 40 -0.09 0.40 6.73
CA VAL A 40 -0.49 0.55 5.33
C VAL A 40 0.42 -0.27 4.43
N LEU A 41 -0.15 -1.00 3.48
CA LEU A 41 0.59 -1.64 2.39
C LEU A 41 0.55 -0.72 1.17
N VAL A 42 1.72 -0.35 0.66
CA VAL A 42 1.87 0.47 -0.55
C VAL A 42 2.54 -0.37 -1.63
N THR A 43 1.96 -0.37 -2.82
CA THR A 43 2.50 -1.07 -3.99
C THR A 43 2.61 -0.11 -5.16
N ALA A 44 3.71 -0.19 -5.90
CA ALA A 44 3.93 0.51 -7.16
C ALA A 44 4.16 -0.53 -8.25
N VAL A 45 3.48 -0.34 -9.39
CA VAL A 45 3.62 -1.17 -10.58
C VAL A 45 3.70 -0.28 -11.80
N THR A 46 4.55 -0.66 -12.74
CA THR A 46 4.83 0.05 -13.97
C THR A 46 4.86 -0.92 -15.12
N ARG A 47 4.64 -0.42 -16.34
CA ARG A 47 4.87 -1.21 -17.54
C ARG A 47 6.26 -0.87 -18.07
N ASN A 48 6.98 -1.88 -18.52
CA ASN A 48 8.29 -1.69 -19.17
C ASN A 48 8.16 -1.07 -20.56
N GLU A 49 6.97 -1.13 -21.16
CA GLU A 49 6.69 -0.64 -22.51
C GLU A 49 5.77 0.58 -22.46
N LEU A 50 6.13 1.61 -23.23
CA LEU A 50 5.29 2.77 -23.47
C LEU A 50 4.12 2.36 -24.37
N LYS A 51 2.92 2.80 -24.01
CA LYS A 51 1.76 2.62 -24.88
C LYS A 51 1.79 3.70 -25.97
N GLU A 52 1.66 3.26 -27.22
CA GLU A 52 1.68 4.14 -28.39
C GLU A 52 0.52 5.16 -28.35
N GLY A 53 0.78 6.35 -28.88
CA GLY A 53 -0.22 7.41 -28.99
C GLY A 53 -0.59 8.10 -27.68
N ILE A 54 0.23 7.95 -26.63
CA ILE A 54 0.07 8.70 -25.38
C ILE A 54 0.88 10.00 -25.45
N ASP A 55 0.23 11.13 -25.13
CA ASP A 55 0.80 12.47 -25.05
C ASP A 55 0.94 13.01 -23.61
N PHE A 56 0.58 12.21 -22.60
CA PHE A 56 0.65 12.56 -21.17
C PHE A 56 1.29 11.44 -20.33
N PHE A 57 1.52 11.68 -19.04
CA PHE A 57 2.02 10.64 -18.12
C PHE A 57 0.84 9.95 -17.40
N PRO A 58 0.48 8.69 -17.73
CA PRO A 58 -0.66 8.01 -17.14
C PRO A 58 -0.31 7.47 -15.75
N LEU A 59 -0.42 8.32 -14.74
CA LEU A 59 -0.27 7.95 -13.34
C LEU A 59 -1.64 7.81 -12.68
N THR A 60 -1.91 6.64 -12.11
CA THR A 60 -3.08 6.39 -11.27
C THR A 60 -2.63 6.11 -9.85
N ILE A 61 -3.26 6.77 -8.88
CA ILE A 61 -3.06 6.53 -7.46
C ILE A 61 -4.38 6.08 -6.87
N GLU A 62 -4.41 4.88 -6.30
CA GLU A 62 -5.58 4.35 -5.61
C GLU A 62 -5.28 4.26 -4.12
N TYR A 63 -6.04 4.99 -3.31
CA TYR A 63 -6.05 4.86 -1.86
C TYR A 63 -7.33 4.17 -1.43
N GLN A 64 -7.20 3.10 -0.64
CA GLN A 64 -8.35 2.35 -0.12
C GLN A 64 -8.17 2.08 1.37
N GLU A 65 -9.17 2.47 2.15
CA GLU A 65 -9.30 2.05 3.54
C GLU A 65 -10.14 0.78 3.62
N LYS A 66 -9.77 -0.12 4.53
CA LYS A 66 -10.54 -1.33 4.81
C LYS A 66 -11.18 -1.21 6.18
N PHE A 67 -12.47 -1.53 6.29
CA PHE A 67 -13.20 -1.36 7.56
C PHE A 67 -12.64 -2.26 8.68
N TYR A 68 -12.09 -3.42 8.31
CA TYR A 68 -11.43 -4.31 9.25
C TYR A 68 -10.21 -3.67 9.92
N ALA A 69 -9.59 -2.64 9.31
CA ALA A 69 -8.45 -1.94 9.93
C ALA A 69 -8.86 -1.22 11.22
N ALA A 70 -10.13 -0.87 11.37
CA ALA A 70 -10.72 -0.32 12.59
C ALA A 70 -11.57 -1.36 13.37
N GLY A 71 -11.51 -2.64 13.01
CA GLY A 71 -12.32 -3.70 13.65
C GLY A 71 -13.82 -3.60 13.36
N ARG A 72 -14.23 -2.97 12.25
CA ARG A 72 -15.65 -2.76 11.90
C ARG A 72 -16.05 -3.56 10.68
N ILE A 73 -17.34 -3.89 10.59
CA ILE A 73 -17.97 -4.45 9.38
C ILE A 73 -18.61 -3.28 8.62
N PRO A 74 -18.50 -3.23 7.27
CA PRO A 74 -19.15 -2.18 6.47
C PRO A 74 -20.67 -2.13 6.70
N GLY A 75 -21.22 -0.93 6.86
CA GLY A 75 -22.64 -0.73 7.20
C GLY A 75 -23.62 -1.02 6.05
N GLY A 76 -23.17 -0.94 4.80
CA GLY A 76 -24.02 -1.05 3.61
C GLY A 76 -24.71 -2.42 3.43
N PHE A 77 -25.69 -2.50 2.52
CA PHE A 77 -26.44 -3.72 2.24
C PHE A 77 -25.51 -4.90 1.89
N PHE A 78 -24.50 -4.65 1.05
CA PHE A 78 -23.55 -5.67 0.58
C PHE A 78 -22.44 -6.03 1.58
N LYS A 79 -22.33 -5.34 2.72
CA LYS A 79 -21.30 -5.58 3.77
C LYS A 79 -19.86 -5.64 3.25
N ARG A 80 -19.55 -4.94 2.16
CA ARG A 80 -18.24 -4.88 1.51
C ARG A 80 -17.86 -3.43 1.23
N GLU A 81 -16.56 -3.14 1.21
CA GLU A 81 -16.05 -1.86 0.73
C GLU A 81 -16.53 -1.61 -0.72
N GLY A 82 -17.04 -0.40 -0.94
CA GLY A 82 -17.56 0.05 -2.23
C GLY A 82 -16.49 0.68 -3.11
N ARG A 83 -16.94 1.40 -4.14
CA ARG A 83 -16.04 2.27 -4.92
C ARG A 83 -15.53 3.41 -4.02
N PRO A 84 -14.30 3.90 -4.24
CA PRO A 84 -13.79 5.11 -3.61
C PRO A 84 -14.73 6.30 -3.82
#